data_AF-A0A2T1GG93-F1
#
_entry.id   AF-A0A2T1GG93-F1
#
_cell.length_a   1.000
_cell.length_b   1.000
_cell.length_c   1.000
_cell.angle_alpha   90.00
_cell.angle_beta   90.00
_cell.angle_gamma   90.00
#
_symmetry.space_group_name_H-M   'P 1'
#
loop_
_entity.id
_entity.type
_entity.pdbx_description
1 polymer ?
#
loop_
_entity_poly.entity_id
_entity_poly.type
_entity_poly.pdbx_seq_one_letter_code
_entity_poly.pdbx_strand_id
1 'polypeptide(L)'
;MLNINKFIFYFILFPLAEVVAYATVAGAETLKTKNFEIKITRQCAEGNVICNRVTYIGKDSKTGKSIRLTGKTVNNPKSYTFLGYEFSNGKYRYFVNTSNVLQVYKGRQLILEEQGVSIDN
;
A
#
# COMPACT_ATOMS: atom_id res chain seq x y z
N MET A 1 4.85 34.75 -50.10
CA MET A 1 5.57 33.45 -50.21
C MET A 1 6.62 33.40 -49.10
N LEU A 2 6.29 32.77 -47.97
CA LEU A 2 7.26 32.50 -46.89
C LEU A 2 7.81 31.08 -47.08
N ASN A 3 9.14 30.95 -46.97
CA ASN A 3 9.92 29.78 -47.34
C ASN A 3 9.78 28.65 -46.30
N ILE A 4 9.18 27.54 -46.72
CA ILE A 4 8.74 26.38 -45.92
C ILE A 4 9.92 25.50 -45.43
N ASN A 5 11.14 25.70 -45.94
CA ASN A 5 12.26 24.75 -45.74
C ASN A 5 13.18 25.03 -44.55
N LYS A 6 12.99 26.11 -43.78
CA LYS A 6 13.77 26.38 -42.55
C LYS A 6 12.99 26.18 -41.25
N PHE A 7 11.69 25.93 -41.34
CA PHE A 7 10.84 25.75 -40.16
C PHE A 7 10.78 24.29 -39.66
N ILE A 8 11.13 23.34 -40.53
CA ILE A 8 11.09 21.90 -40.24
C ILE A 8 12.27 21.46 -39.35
N PHE A 9 13.36 22.22 -39.31
CA PHE A 9 14.58 21.81 -38.59
C PHE A 9 14.59 22.17 -37.09
N TYR A 10 13.70 23.05 -36.63
CA TYR A 10 13.69 23.51 -35.24
C TYR A 10 12.64 22.82 -34.34
N PHE A 11 11.82 21.91 -34.89
CA PHE A 11 10.83 21.13 -34.12
C PHE A 11 11.24 19.68 -33.84
N ILE A 12 12.42 19.24 -34.31
CA ILE A 12 13.00 17.90 -34.03
C ILE A 12 13.99 17.95 -32.85
N LEU A 13 14.18 19.12 -32.23
CA LEU A 13 15.24 19.38 -31.27
C LEU A 13 14.75 20.17 -30.04
N PHE A 14 13.58 19.84 -29.48
CA PHE A 14 13.14 20.34 -28.16
C PHE A 14 11.83 19.67 -27.71
N PRO A 15 11.68 19.10 -26.50
CA PRO A 15 12.66 18.55 -25.56
C PRO A 15 12.48 17.03 -25.34
N LEU A 16 13.50 16.37 -24.78
CA LEU A 16 13.31 15.10 -24.07
C LEU A 16 12.13 15.31 -23.10
N ALA A 17 11.06 14.55 -23.27
CA ALA A 17 10.03 14.45 -22.25
C ALA A 17 10.71 13.84 -21.02
N GLU A 18 11.12 14.69 -20.09
CA GLU A 18 11.44 14.28 -18.73
C GLU A 18 10.14 13.75 -18.13
N VAL A 19 9.96 12.44 -18.21
CA VAL A 19 8.97 11.74 -17.41
C VAL A 19 9.45 11.84 -15.97
N VAL A 20 9.13 12.95 -15.31
CA VAL A 20 9.32 13.10 -13.87
C VAL A 20 8.34 12.13 -13.22
N ALA A 21 8.82 10.93 -12.93
CA ALA A 21 8.10 9.98 -12.10
C ALA A 21 8.09 10.55 -10.68
N TYR A 22 6.99 11.21 -10.31
CA TYR A 22 6.73 11.63 -8.94
C TYR A 22 6.71 10.37 -8.06
N ALA A 23 7.82 10.09 -7.38
CA ALA A 23 7.86 9.07 -6.35
C ALA A 23 6.92 9.52 -5.24
N THR A 24 5.73 8.93 -5.16
CA THR A 24 4.85 9.11 -4.01
C THR A 24 5.61 8.61 -2.79
N VAL A 25 5.80 9.45 -1.77
CA VAL A 25 6.32 9.01 -0.47
C VAL A 25 5.38 7.95 0.05
N ALA A 26 5.82 6.70 -0.02
CA ALA A 26 5.05 5.57 0.43
C ALA A 26 5.29 5.40 1.93
N GLY A 27 4.29 5.73 2.75
CA GLY A 27 4.32 5.39 4.17
C GLY A 27 4.39 3.88 4.32
N ALA A 28 5.51 3.38 4.84
CA ALA A 28 5.71 1.97 5.13
C ALA A 28 5.81 1.77 6.64
N GLU A 29 5.09 0.77 7.14
CA GLU A 29 5.10 0.38 8.55
C GLU A 29 5.37 -1.12 8.64
N THR A 30 6.11 -1.54 9.67
CA THR A 30 6.41 -2.94 9.91
C THR A 30 5.83 -3.36 11.25
N LEU A 31 5.01 -4.41 11.25
CA LEU A 31 4.37 -4.98 12.42
C LEU A 31 4.93 -6.38 12.64
N LYS A 32 5.47 -6.64 13.83
CA LYS A 32 5.91 -7.99 14.22
C LYS A 32 4.96 -8.57 15.25
N THR A 33 4.40 -9.72 14.92
CA THR A 33 3.48 -10.51 15.76
C THR A 33 4.21 -11.74 16.32
N LYS A 34 3.47 -12.65 16.95
CA LYS A 34 4.04 -13.91 17.46
C LYS A 34 4.57 -14.78 16.31
N ASN A 35 3.82 -14.89 15.22
CA ASN A 35 4.13 -15.82 14.14
C ASN A 35 4.47 -15.13 12.80
N PHE A 36 4.24 -13.83 12.67
CA PHE A 36 4.39 -13.12 11.41
C PHE A 36 5.16 -11.80 11.53
N GLU A 37 5.95 -11.50 10.51
CA GLU A 37 6.45 -10.16 10.21
C GLU A 37 5.64 -9.59 9.05
N ILE A 38 5.05 -8.42 9.24
CA ILE A 38 4.08 -7.83 8.33
C ILE A 38 4.59 -6.47 7.91
N LYS A 39 4.83 -6.27 6.62
CA LYS A 39 5.13 -4.95 6.05
C LYS A 39 3.91 -4.42 5.31
N ILE A 40 3.42 -3.26 5.74
CA ILE A 40 2.33 -2.54 5.09
C ILE A 40 2.93 -1.32 4.40
N THR A 41 2.53 -1.07 3.15
CA THR A 41 3.04 0.06 2.36
C THR A 41 1.88 0.76 1.67
N ARG A 42 1.61 2.00 2.06
CA ARG A 42 0.60 2.85 1.43
C ARG A 42 1.18 3.49 0.18
N GLN A 43 0.52 3.33 -0.95
CA GLN A 43 0.94 3.88 -2.25
C GLN A 43 -0.01 4.99 -2.69
N CYS A 44 -0.40 5.83 -1.75
CA CYS A 44 -1.29 6.97 -1.96
C CYS A 44 -0.58 8.23 -1.51
N ALA A 45 -0.88 9.38 -2.12
CA ALA A 45 -0.32 10.65 -1.68
C ALA A 45 -0.65 10.90 -0.20
N GLU A 46 0.27 11.54 0.52
CA GLU A 46 0.07 11.94 1.90
C GLU A 46 -1.21 12.77 2.06
N GLY A 47 -1.87 12.64 3.22
CA GLY A 47 -3.15 13.31 3.48
C GLY A 47 -4.39 12.60 2.92
N ASN A 48 -4.25 11.56 2.08
CA ASN A 48 -5.40 10.77 1.62
C ASN A 48 -5.96 9.89 2.74
N VAL A 49 -7.16 10.22 3.20
CA VAL A 49 -7.92 9.43 4.19
C VAL A 49 -8.31 8.07 3.62
N ILE A 50 -8.79 8.05 2.37
CA ILE A 50 -9.15 6.82 1.66
C ILE A 50 -8.00 6.43 0.74
N CYS A 51 -7.44 5.24 0.94
CA CYS A 51 -6.38 4.70 0.10
C CYS A 51 -6.69 3.25 -0.25
N ASN A 52 -6.93 2.98 -1.54
CA ASN A 52 -7.24 1.64 -2.07
C ASN A 52 -6.01 0.92 -2.66
N ARG A 53 -4.82 1.51 -2.50
CA ARG A 53 -3.55 0.95 -2.96
C ARG A 53 -2.61 0.80 -1.78
N VAL A 54 -2.91 -0.18 -0.94
CA VAL A 54 -2.06 -0.57 0.19
C VAL A 54 -1.51 -1.96 -0.08
N THR A 55 -0.19 -2.11 -0.04
CA THR A 55 0.47 -3.42 -0.18
C THR A 55 0.69 -4.01 1.22
N TYR A 56 0.36 -5.30 1.38
CA TYR A 56 0.68 -6.11 2.55
C TYR A 56 1.68 -7.20 2.13
N ILE A 57 2.76 -7.35 2.87
CA ILE A 57 3.68 -8.48 2.78
C ILE A 57 3.73 -9.15 4.15
N GLY A 58 3.08 -10.30 4.28
CA GLY A 58 3.11 -11.10 5.50
C GLY A 58 4.09 -12.25 5.33
N LYS A 59 5.10 -12.33 6.18
CA LYS A 59 6.12 -13.37 6.20
C LYS A 59 5.96 -14.20 7.47
N ASP A 60 5.79 -15.50 7.31
CA ASP A 60 5.79 -16.46 8.42
C ASP A 60 7.19 -16.49 9.04
N SER A 61 7.29 -16.20 10.32
CA SER A 61 8.58 -16.07 11.02
C SER A 61 9.30 -17.40 11.19
N LYS A 62 8.59 -18.53 11.14
CA LYS A 62 9.17 -19.87 11.31
C LYS A 62 9.68 -20.43 9.99
N THR A 63 8.91 -20.28 8.92
CA THR A 63 9.17 -20.91 7.61
C THR A 63 9.78 -19.95 6.60
N GLY A 64 9.69 -18.64 6.84
CA GLY A 64 10.14 -17.60 5.92
C GLY A 64 9.23 -17.41 4.69
N LYS A 65 8.19 -18.23 4.53
CA LYS A 65 7.22 -18.12 3.42
C LYS A 65 6.48 -16.79 3.52
N SER A 66 6.25 -16.15 2.39
CA SER A 66 5.57 -14.87 2.34
C SER A 66 4.35 -14.88 1.42
N ILE A 67 3.40 -14.01 1.72
CA ILE A 67 2.28 -13.68 0.86
C ILE A 67 2.29 -12.17 0.61
N ARG A 68 1.92 -11.77 -0.61
CA ARG A 68 1.76 -10.36 -0.99
C ARG A 68 0.30 -10.12 -1.38
N LEU A 69 -0.34 -9.13 -0.74
CA LEU A 69 -1.73 -8.77 -0.98
C LEU A 69 -1.84 -7.28 -1.29
N THR A 70 -2.90 -6.90 -2.01
CA THR A 70 -3.32 -5.52 -2.18
C THR A 70 -4.63 -5.31 -1.45
N GLY A 71 -4.72 -4.19 -0.74
CA GLY A 71 -5.85 -3.84 0.11
C GLY A 71 -6.02 -2.34 0.23
N LYS A 72 -6.72 -1.95 1.28
CA LYS A 72 -7.21 -0.58 1.46
C LYS A 72 -7.16 -0.15 2.91
N THR A 73 -7.21 1.17 3.14
CA THR A 73 -7.50 1.73 4.46
C THR A 73 -8.96 1.52 4.81
N VAL A 74 -9.23 1.34 6.10
CA VAL A 74 -10.57 1.28 6.67
C VAL A 74 -10.73 2.48 7.60
N ASN A 75 -11.83 3.21 7.43
CA ASN A 75 -12.12 4.41 8.20
C ASN A 75 -13.54 4.31 8.78
N ASN A 76 -13.78 5.00 9.88
CA ASN A 76 -15.13 5.22 10.36
C ASN A 76 -15.89 6.07 9.33
N PRO A 77 -17.09 5.66 8.87
CA PRO A 77 -17.80 6.38 7.81
C PRO A 77 -18.35 7.75 8.24
N LYS A 78 -18.52 7.98 9.55
CA LYS A 78 -19.03 9.25 10.09
C LYS A 78 -17.91 10.20 10.48
N SER A 79 -16.93 9.70 11.24
CA SER A 79 -15.84 10.54 11.76
C SER A 79 -14.61 10.57 10.87
N TYR A 80 -14.55 9.73 9.83
CA TYR A 80 -13.39 9.54 8.95
C TYR A 80 -12.10 9.12 9.69
N THR A 81 -12.21 8.72 10.94
CA THR A 81 -11.10 8.23 11.76
C THR A 81 -10.53 6.95 11.16
N PHE A 82 -9.21 6.89 11.01
CA PHE A 82 -8.51 5.71 10.55
C PHE A 82 -8.67 4.55 11.55
N LEU A 83 -9.10 3.38 11.07
CA LEU A 83 -9.36 2.19 11.89
C LEU A 83 -8.34 1.07 11.63
N GLY A 84 -7.64 1.12 10.50
CA GLY A 84 -6.67 0.10 10.12
C GLY A 84 -6.66 -0.20 8.64
N TYR A 85 -6.15 -1.37 8.29
CA TYR A 85 -6.01 -1.84 6.92
C TYR A 85 -6.75 -3.15 6.70
N GLU A 86 -7.38 -3.31 5.54
CA GLU A 86 -8.06 -4.54 5.14
C GLU A 86 -7.49 -5.09 3.84
N PHE A 87 -7.22 -6.39 3.82
CA PHE A 87 -6.72 -7.14 2.68
C PHE A 87 -7.56 -8.40 2.48
N SER A 88 -7.70 -8.85 1.23
CA SER A 88 -8.49 -10.04 0.89
C SER A 88 -7.69 -11.01 0.03
N ASN A 89 -7.89 -12.31 0.26
CA ASN A 89 -7.32 -13.39 -0.53
C ASN A 89 -8.32 -14.55 -0.63
N GLY A 90 -9.12 -14.57 -1.69
CA GLY A 90 -10.22 -15.53 -1.84
C GLY A 90 -11.19 -15.44 -0.66
N LYS A 91 -11.36 -16.53 0.09
CA LYS A 91 -12.22 -16.60 1.28
C LYS A 91 -11.61 -15.99 2.55
N TYR A 92 -10.35 -15.56 2.48
CA TYR A 92 -9.63 -15.02 3.63
C TYR A 92 -9.67 -13.50 3.63
N ARG A 93 -9.88 -12.93 4.81
CA ARG A 93 -9.83 -11.48 5.06
C ARG A 93 -8.83 -11.20 6.17
N TYR A 94 -7.93 -10.28 5.93
CA TYR A 94 -6.89 -9.87 6.87
C TYR A 94 -7.19 -8.45 7.29
N PHE A 95 -7.20 -8.19 8.58
CA PHE A 95 -7.40 -6.87 9.15
C PHE A 95 -6.28 -6.55 10.13
N VAL A 96 -5.63 -5.41 9.94
CA VAL A 96 -4.62 -4.90 10.87
C VAL A 96 -5.16 -3.60 11.42
N ASN A 97 -5.49 -3.57 12.71
CA ASN A 97 -6.10 -2.40 13.34
C ASN A 97 -5.05 -1.40 13.85
N THR A 98 -5.49 -0.20 14.24
CA THR A 98 -4.63 0.85 14.81
C THR A 98 -3.98 0.49 16.15
N SER A 99 -4.44 -0.58 16.81
CA SER A 99 -3.84 -1.13 18.03
C SER A 99 -2.82 -2.24 17.72
N ASN A 100 -2.35 -2.35 16.47
CA ASN A 100 -1.34 -3.30 16.04
C ASN A 100 -1.75 -4.78 16.20
N VAL A 101 -3.06 -5.07 16.14
CA VAL A 101 -3.58 -6.45 16.15
C VAL A 101 -3.80 -6.94 14.72
N LEU A 102 -3.18 -8.07 14.37
CA LEU A 102 -3.51 -8.82 13.16
C LEU A 102 -4.70 -9.74 13.46
N GLN A 103 -5.75 -9.63 12.65
CA GLN A 103 -6.87 -10.56 12.64
C GLN A 103 -7.02 -11.19 11.25
N VAL A 104 -7.16 -12.51 11.21
CA VAL A 104 -7.42 -13.25 9.96
C VAL A 104 -8.72 -14.01 10.07
N TYR A 105 -9.58 -13.81 9.08
CA TYR A 105 -10.89 -14.42 8.99
C TYR A 105 -10.95 -15.36 7.79
N LYS A 106 -11.70 -16.45 7.93
CA LYS A 106 -12.11 -17.34 6.83
C LYS A 106 -13.63 -17.27 6.72
N GLY A 107 -14.14 -16.52 5.75
CA GLY A 107 -15.54 -16.12 5.73
C GLY A 107 -15.87 -15.27 6.96
N ARG A 108 -16.82 -15.72 7.80
CA ARG A 108 -17.21 -15.00 9.04
C ARG A 108 -16.44 -15.45 10.29
N GLN A 109 -15.66 -16.53 10.20
CA GLN A 109 -14.96 -17.09 11.33
C GLN A 109 -13.59 -16.43 11.52
N LEU A 110 -13.30 -15.90 12.71
CA LEU A 110 -11.96 -15.51 13.11
C LEU A 110 -11.11 -16.77 13.32
N ILE A 111 -10.00 -16.90 12.59
CA ILE A 111 -9.10 -18.06 12.64
C ILE A 111 -7.72 -17.73 13.20
N LEU A 112 -7.40 -16.43 13.31
CA LEU A 112 -6.16 -15.94 13.89
C LEU A 112 -6.38 -14.55 14.49
N GLU A 113 -5.85 -14.34 15.68
CA GLU A 113 -5.70 -13.02 16.28
C GLU A 113 -4.34 -12.97 16.97
N GLU A 114 -3.50 -11.99 16.59
CA GLU A 114 -2.18 -11.80 17.17
C GLU A 114 -1.91 -10.33 17.44
N GLN A 115 -1.56 -10.01 18.68
CA GLN A 115 -0.98 -8.72 19.03
C GLN A 115 0.41 -8.63 18.40
N GLY A 116 0.69 -7.51 17.75
CA GLY A 116 2.03 -7.18 17.31
C GLY A 116 2.57 -5.90 17.93
N VAL A 117 3.85 -5.68 17.66
CA VAL A 117 4.60 -4.48 18.03
C VAL A 117 5.04 -3.81 16.74
N SER A 118 4.76 -2.51 16.61
CA SER A 118 5.26 -1.71 15.49
C SER A 118 6.78 -1.58 15.63
N ILE A 119 7.48 -1.79 14.53
CA ILE A 119 8.93 -1.67 14.45
C ILE A 119 9.22 -0.57 13.44
N ASP A 120 9.82 0.52 13.93
CA ASP A 120 10.40 1.54 13.09
C ASP A 120 11.71 0.98 12.53
N ASN A 121 11.79 0.85 11.21
CA ASN A 121 13.01 0.44 10.49
C ASN A 121 13.71 1.69 9.94
#